data_AF-A0A538BIA1-F1
#
_entry.id   AF-A0A538BIA1-F1
#
_cell.length_a   1.000
_cell.length_b   1.000
_cell.length_c   1.000
_cell.angle_alpha   90.00
_cell.angle_beta   90.00
_cell.angle_gamma   90.00
#
_symmetry.space_group_name_H-M   'P 1'
#
loop_
_entity.id
_entity.type
_entity.pdbx_description
1 polymer ?
#
loop_
_entity_poly.entity_id
_entity_poly.type
_entity_poly.pdbx_seq_one_letter_code
_entity_poly.pdbx_strand_id
1 'polypeptide(L)' 'PEHGGPARLLVPHLYFWKSAKWVRGLTLKDEDEPGFWESNGYHLLGDPWQEQRYWGD' A
#
# COMPACT_ATOMS: atom_id res chain seq x y z
N PRO A 1 -1.93 13.35 14.91
CA PRO A 1 -2.16 13.77 13.51
C PRO A 1 -2.91 12.69 12.71
N GLU A 2 -4.22 12.86 12.51
CA GLU A 2 -5.13 11.84 11.93
C GLU A 2 -4.78 11.49 10.48
N HIS A 3 -4.32 12.49 9.71
CA HIS A 3 -4.06 12.34 8.28
C HIS A 3 -2.61 11.98 7.92
N GLY A 4 -1.79 11.58 8.90
CA GLY A 4 -0.45 11.04 8.61
C GLY A 4 0.70 12.03 8.71
N GLY A 5 0.52 13.22 9.28
CA GLY A 5 1.64 14.16 9.50
C GLY A 5 2.74 13.57 10.41
N PRO A 6 4.03 13.91 10.21
CA PRO A 6 4.54 14.97 9.33
C PRO A 6 4.67 14.58 7.85
N ALA A 7 4.62 13.29 7.52
CA ALA A 7 4.80 12.82 6.14
C ALA A 7 3.90 11.61 5.82
N ARG A 8 3.28 11.66 4.65
CA ARG A 8 2.38 10.62 4.13
C ARG A 8 2.73 10.31 2.68
N LEU A 9 2.72 9.03 2.33
CA LEU A 9 2.75 8.57 0.95
C LEU A 9 1.32 8.56 0.38
N LEU A 10 1.17 8.99 -0.86
CA LEU A 10 -0.08 8.92 -1.60
C LEU A 10 0.16 8.28 -2.97
N VAL A 11 -0.58 7.22 -3.27
CA VAL A 11 -0.64 6.58 -4.59
C VAL A 11 -2.08 6.68 -5.09
N PRO A 12 -2.43 7.72 -5.88
CA PRO A 12 -3.82 8.10 -6.10
C PRO A 12 -4.72 7.07 -6.79
N HIS A 13 -4.14 6.15 -7.56
CA HIS A 13 -4.87 5.19 -8.40
C HIS A 13 -4.94 3.79 -7.79
N LEU A 14 -4.41 3.58 -6.58
CA LEU A 14 -4.48 2.31 -5.87
C LEU A 14 -5.35 2.45 -4.61
N TYR A 15 -5.79 1.32 -4.08
CA TYR A 15 -6.45 1.29 -2.80
C TYR A 15 -5.59 1.91 -1.68
N PHE A 16 -6.28 2.54 -0.73
CA PHE A 16 -5.67 3.46 0.22
C PHE A 16 -4.67 2.81 1.19
N TRP A 17 -4.68 1.47 1.35
CA TRP A 17 -3.69 0.76 2.16
C TRP A 17 -2.28 0.83 1.55
N LYS A 18 -2.16 1.10 0.24
CA LYS A 18 -0.88 1.40 -0.43
C LYS A 18 -0.33 2.79 -0.13
N SER A 19 -1.12 3.66 0.50
CA SER A 19 -0.76 5.05 0.84
C SER A 19 -0.40 5.19 2.32
N ALA A 20 0.83 4.81 2.67
CA ALA A 20 1.32 4.75 4.05
C ALA A 20 1.26 6.10 4.79
N LYS A 21 0.78 6.08 6.04
CA LYS A 21 0.81 7.21 6.97
C LYS A 21 2.09 7.20 7.79
N TRP A 22 2.52 8.37 8.26
CA TRP A 22 3.64 8.54 9.19
C TRP A 22 4.96 7.94 8.65
N VAL A 23 5.25 8.21 7.38
CA VAL A 23 6.44 7.68 6.69
C VAL A 23 7.70 8.19 7.39
N ARG A 24 8.63 7.27 7.69
CA ARG A 24 9.92 7.58 8.34
C ARG A 24 11.14 7.33 7.46
N GLY A 25 10.96 6.64 6.34
CA GLY A 25 12.03 6.29 5.42
C GLY A 25 11.47 5.49 4.24
N LEU A 26 12.28 5.37 3.20
CA LEU A 26 11.98 4.60 1.99
C LEU A 26 13.19 3.72 1.70
N THR A 27 12.94 2.44 1.43
CA THR A 27 13.97 1.48 1.01
C THR A 27 13.62 1.05 -0.41
N LEU A 28 14.56 1.22 -1.33
CA LEU A 28 14.44 0.70 -2.68
C LEU A 28 14.87 -0.77 -2.68
N LYS A 29 14.11 -1.61 -3.38
CA LYS A 29 14.34 -3.05 -3.52
C LYS A 29 14.22 -3.43 -4.99
N ASP A 30 14.95 -4.47 -5.39
CA ASP A 30 14.93 -4.98 -6.77
C ASP A 30 13.73 -5.90 -7.04
N GLU A 31 13.14 -6.46 -5.99
CA GLU A 31 12.00 -7.38 -6.06
C GLU A 31 10.87 -6.93 -5.13
N ASP A 32 9.64 -7.26 -5.51
CA ASP A 32 8.46 -7.02 -4.68
C ASP A 32 8.39 -8.03 -3.53
N GLU A 33 8.22 -7.51 -2.32
CA GLU A 33 8.04 -8.31 -1.11
C GLU A 33 6.73 -7.94 -0.41
N PRO A 34 5.90 -8.93 -0.01
CA PRO A 34 4.67 -8.68 0.73
C PRO A 34 4.90 -7.89 2.03
N GLY A 35 4.19 -6.78 2.17
CA GLY A 35 4.14 -6.00 3.41
C GLY A 35 3.09 -6.54 4.38
N PHE A 36 2.71 -5.69 5.34
CA PHE A 36 1.74 -6.05 6.37
C PHE A 36 0.38 -6.45 5.77
N TRP A 37 -0.16 -5.64 4.86
CA TRP A 37 -1.49 -5.90 4.29
C TRP A 37 -1.48 -7.12 3.36
N GLU A 38 -0.43 -7.24 2.55
CA GLU A 38 -0.31 -8.31 1.56
C GLU A 38 -0.12 -9.67 2.24
N SER A 39 0.64 -9.70 3.34
CA SER A 39 0.76 -10.88 4.21
C SER A 39 -0.56 -11.25 4.90
N ASN A 40 -1.51 -10.31 5.01
CA ASN A 40 -2.83 -10.51 5.61
C ASN A 40 -3.93 -10.70 4.57
N GLY A 41 -3.58 -11.09 3.34
CA GLY A 41 -4.56 -11.47 2.33
C GLY A 41 -4.85 -10.40 1.28
N TYR A 42 -4.32 -9.19 1.40
CA TYR A 42 -4.59 -8.11 0.45
C TYR A 42 -3.75 -8.24 -0.81
N HIS A 43 -4.28 -7.74 -1.93
CA HIS A 43 -3.59 -7.83 -3.22
C HIS A 43 -2.28 -7.02 -3.27
N LEU A 44 -1.27 -7.53 -4.00
CA LEU A 44 0.06 -6.91 -4.13
C LEU A 44 0.03 -5.54 -4.81
N LEU A 45 -0.79 -5.37 -5.85
CA LEU A 45 -0.97 -4.08 -6.53
C LEU A 45 -2.12 -3.25 -5.95
N GLY A 46 -3.34 -3.80 -5.89
CA GLY A 46 -4.46 -3.11 -5.25
C GLY A 46 -5.17 -2.10 -6.16
N ASP A 47 -5.30 -2.41 -7.45
CA ASP A 47 -6.04 -1.59 -8.40
C ASP A 47 -7.56 -1.70 -8.15
N PRO A 48 -8.24 -0.59 -7.80
CA PRO A 48 -9.68 -0.61 -7.53
C PRO A 48 -10.54 -0.83 -8.79
N TRP A 49 -10.03 -0.51 -9.98
CA TRP A 49 -10.76 -0.71 -11.24
C TRP A 49 -10.71 -2.15 -11.74
N GLN A 50 -9.72 -2.91 -11.26
CA GLN A 50 -9.58 -4.35 -11.49
C GLN A 50 -10.08 -5.17 -10.29
N GLU A 51 -10.75 -4.54 -9.32
CA GLU A 51 -11.29 -5.17 -8.12
C GLU A 51 -10.26 -5.97 -7.29
N GLN A 52 -8.99 -5.59 -7.37
CA GLN A 52 -7.87 -6.29 -6.73
C GLN A 52 -7.82 -6.01 -5.23
N ARG A 53 -8.75 -6.56 -4.45
CA ARG A 53 -8.78 -6.30 -3.02
C ARG A 53 -7.96 -7.30 -2.23
N TYR A 54 -8.14 -8.58 -2.53
CA TYR A 54 -7.51 -9.70 -1.87
C TYR A 54 -6.77 -10.58 -2.88
N TRP A 55 -5.98 -11.53 -2.37
CA TRP A 55 -5.40 -12.57 -3.21
C TRP A 55 -6.48 -13.46 -3.81
N GLY A 56 -6.42 -13.67 -5.12
CA GLY A 56 -7.35 -14.53 -5.85
C GLY A 56 -8.59 -13.82 -6.40
N ASP A 57 -8.69 -12.49 -6.22
CA ASP A 57 -9.57 -11.62 -7.01
C ASP A 57 -9.04 -11.47 -8.45
#